data_AF-A0A3C0WBP6-F1
#
_entry.id   AF-A0A3C0WBP6-F1
#
_cell.length_a   1.000
_cell.length_b   1.000
_cell.length_c   1.000
_cell.angle_alpha   90.00
_cell.angle_beta   90.00
_cell.angle_gamma   90.00
#
_symmetry.space_group_name_H-M   'P 1'
#
loop_
_entity.id
_entity.type
_entity.pdbx_description
1 polymer ?
#
loop_
_entity_poly.entity_id
_entity_poly.type
_entity_poly.pdbx_seq_one_letter_code
_entity_poly.pdbx_strand_id
1 'polypeptide(L)'
;MYLLVYKFGGSSVADAAGLQCAAGQLAASAASGYHIIAVVSAQGKTTDRLLKSTAELTAHPSCRETDQLLATGEQASAALLAMALQ
;
A
#
# COMPACT_ATOMS: atom_id res chain seq x y z
N MET A 1 -10.67 22.59 -11.08
CA MET A 1 -10.34 21.15 -11.14
C MET A 1 -9.39 20.87 -9.99
N TYR A 2 -9.79 20.07 -9.00
CA TYR A 2 -9.01 19.84 -7.79
C TYR A 2 -8.40 18.43 -7.80
N LEU A 3 -7.15 18.33 -7.35
CA LEU A 3 -6.40 17.08 -7.21
C LEU A 3 -6.33 16.71 -5.73
N LEU A 4 -6.79 15.51 -5.39
CA LEU A 4 -6.71 14.95 -4.05
C LEU A 4 -5.67 13.83 -4.00
N VAL A 5 -4.89 13.79 -2.93
CA VAL A 5 -3.93 12.73 -2.66
C VAL A 5 -4.36 11.99 -1.40
N TYR A 6 -4.70 10.72 -1.55
CA TYR A 6 -5.07 9.84 -0.44
C TYR A 6 -3.87 8.98 -0.07
N LYS A 7 -3.53 8.94 1.22
CA LYS A 7 -2.54 8.00 1.75
C LYS A 7 -3.21 7.03 2.71
N PHE A 8 -3.16 5.74 2.38
CA PHE A 8 -3.64 4.67 3.27
C PHE A 8 -2.47 3.98 3.97
N GLY A 9 -2.54 3.90 5.30
CA GLY A 9 -1.57 3.15 6.10
C GLY A 9 -1.80 1.65 6.03
N GLY A 10 -0.81 0.85 6.45
CA GLY A 10 -0.88 -0.61 6.40
C GLY A 10 -2.06 -1.19 7.17
N SER A 11 -2.49 -0.55 8.26
CA SER A 11 -3.70 -0.94 9.00
C SER A 11 -4.99 -0.71 8.20
N SER A 12 -5.06 0.36 7.41
CA SER A 12 -6.21 0.70 6.58
C SER A 12 -6.40 -0.26 5.40
N VAL A 13 -5.32 -0.91 4.96
CA VAL A 13 -5.31 -1.87 3.84
C VAL A 13 -4.89 -3.27 4.30
N ALA A 14 -5.10 -3.60 5.58
CA ALA A 14 -4.59 -4.83 6.17
C ALA A 14 -5.24 -6.11 5.62
N ASP A 15 -6.48 -5.98 5.13
CA ASP A 15 -7.28 -7.08 4.62
C ASP A 15 -8.21 -6.62 3.48
N ALA A 16 -8.97 -7.57 2.94
CA ALA A 16 -9.92 -7.30 1.86
C ALA A 16 -10.98 -6.26 2.24
N ALA A 17 -11.46 -6.24 3.50
CA ALA A 17 -12.46 -5.27 3.94
C ALA A 17 -11.88 -3.85 3.98
N GLY A 18 -10.64 -3.70 4.47
CA GLY A 18 -9.90 -2.44 4.44
C GLY A 18 -9.68 -1.92 3.02
N LEU A 19 -9.28 -2.80 2.09
CA LEU A 19 -9.12 -2.45 0.69
C LEU A 19 -10.44 -2.01 0.04
N GLN A 20 -11.54 -2.72 0.29
CA GLN A 20 -12.87 -2.37 -0.22
C GLN A 20 -13.34 -1.01 0.35
N CYS A 21 -13.07 -0.76 1.63
CA CYS A 21 -13.36 0.54 2.25
C CYS A 21 -12.55 1.67 1.61
N ALA A 22 -11.25 1.46 1.38
CA ALA A 22 -10.39 2.44 0.71
C ALA A 22 -10.85 2.70 -0.74
N ALA A 23 -11.16 1.65 -1.50
CA ALA A 23 -11.67 1.75 -2.86
C ALA A 23 -12.99 2.55 -2.91
N GLY A 24 -13.91 2.30 -1.98
CA GLY A 24 -15.16 3.06 -1.88
C GLY A 24 -14.95 4.56 -1.63
N GLN A 25 -14.01 4.92 -0.75
CA GLN A 25 -13.68 6.33 -0.48
C GLN A 25 -13.10 7.05 -1.71
N LEU A 26 -12.23 6.35 -2.46
CA LEU A 26 -11.66 6.87 -3.70
C LEU A 26 -12.75 7.02 -4.78
N ALA A 27 -13.59 6.00 -4.97
CA ALA A 27 -14.66 6.00 -5.95
C ALA A 27 -15.68 7.13 -5.67
N ALA A 28 -16.09 7.32 -4.42
CA ALA A 28 -16.99 8.40 -4.03
C ALA A 28 -16.39 9.80 -4.31
N SER A 29 -15.09 9.96 -4.06
CA SER A 29 -14.38 11.21 -4.32
C SER A 29 -14.22 11.45 -5.83
N ALA A 30 -13.96 10.41 -6.61
CA ALA A 30 -13.88 10.52 -8.07
C ALA A 30 -15.24 10.88 -8.66
N ALA A 31 -16.32 10.26 -8.18
CA ALA A 31 -17.70 10.58 -8.56
C ALA A 31 -18.10 12.03 -8.22
N SER A 32 -17.45 12.64 -7.23
CA SER A 32 -17.63 14.06 -6.87
C SER A 32 -16.85 15.02 -7.78
N GLY A 33 -16.16 14.52 -8.81
CA GLY A 33 -15.43 15.33 -9.79
C GLY A 33 -13.98 15.66 -9.41
N TYR A 34 -13.41 15.00 -8.40
CA TYR A 34 -12.01 15.15 -8.04
C TYR A 34 -11.10 14.26 -8.87
N HIS A 35 -9.91 14.75 -9.24
CA HIS A 35 -8.82 13.89 -9.68
C HIS A 35 -8.11 13.31 -8.46
N ILE A 36 -7.70 12.06 -8.52
CA ILE A 36 -7.21 11.35 -7.35
C ILE A 36 -5.88 10.67 -7.63
N ILE A 37 -4.95 10.80 -6.68
CA ILE A 37 -3.77 9.96 -6.54
C ILE A 37 -3.91 9.18 -5.24
N ALA A 38 -3.71 7.86 -5.29
CA ALA A 38 -3.70 7.01 -4.11
C ALA A 38 -2.27 6.50 -3.84
N VAL A 39 -1.85 6.60 -2.59
CA VAL A 39 -0.59 6.04 -2.07
C VAL A 39 -0.93 5.02 -0.99
N VAL A 40 -0.39 3.82 -1.10
CA VAL A 40 -0.63 2.73 -0.15
C VAL A 40 0.67 2.23 0.46
N SER A 41 0.65 1.97 1.75
CA SER A 41 1.70 1.19 2.42
C SER A 41 1.47 -0.31 2.20
N ALA A 42 2.48 -1.14 2.51
CA ALA A 42 2.30 -2.59 2.56
C ALA A 42 1.20 -3.01 3.58
N GLN A 43 0.47 -4.09 3.30
CA GLN A 43 -0.66 -4.53 4.13
C GLN A 43 -0.24 -4.96 5.54
N GLY A 44 -0.96 -4.47 6.55
CA GLY A 44 -0.83 -4.92 7.94
C GLY A 44 0.62 -4.85 8.44
N LYS A 45 1.17 -6.01 8.85
CA LYS A 45 2.54 -6.16 9.37
C LYS A 45 3.55 -6.64 8.31
N THR A 46 3.24 -6.47 7.03
CA THR A 46 4.07 -7.02 5.94
C THR A 46 5.48 -6.44 5.94
N THR A 47 5.63 -5.12 6.11
CA THR A 47 6.96 -4.47 6.20
C THR A 47 7.79 -5.06 7.33
N ASP A 48 7.22 -5.20 8.53
CA ASP A 48 7.90 -5.80 9.68
C ASP A 48 8.34 -7.24 9.40
N ARG A 49 7.48 -8.03 8.75
CA ARG A 49 7.79 -9.42 8.38
C ARG A 49 8.96 -9.48 7.39
N LEU A 50 8.96 -8.62 6.37
CA LEU A 50 10.04 -8.56 5.38
C LEU A 50 11.36 -8.14 6.02
N LEU A 51 11.34 -7.10 6.88
CA LEU A 51 12.53 -6.67 7.63
C LEU A 51 13.08 -7.78 8.53
N LYS A 52 12.20 -8.55 9.17
CA LYS A 52 12.60 -9.70 9.98
C LYS A 52 13.30 -10.77 9.14
N SER A 53 12.77 -11.10 7.96
CA SER A 53 13.42 -12.04 7.03
C SER A 53 14.80 -11.55 6.58
N THR A 54 14.96 -10.25 6.36
CA THR A 54 16.27 -9.67 6.07
C THR A 54 17.25 -9.89 7.23
N ALA A 55 16.83 -9.64 8.47
CA ALA A 55 17.66 -9.78 9.67
C ALA A 55 18.04 -11.24 9.97
N GLU A 56 17.21 -12.21 9.57
CA GLU A 56 17.51 -13.64 9.67
C GLU A 56 18.62 -14.08 8.70
N LEU A 57 18.83 -13.35 7.60
CA LEU A 57 19.86 -13.66 6.59
C LEU A 57 21.19 -12.96 6.86
N THR A 58 21.17 -11.72 7.36
CA THR A 58 22.39 -10.94 7.60
C THR A 58 22.17 -9.83 8.64
N ALA A 59 23.18 -9.61 9.48
CA ALA A 59 23.22 -8.47 10.41
C ALA A 59 23.54 -7.14 9.71
N HIS A 60 24.02 -7.18 8.46
CA HIS A 60 24.40 -6.02 7.67
C HIS A 60 23.72 -6.06 6.29
N PRO A 61 22.39 -5.87 6.24
CA PRO A 61 21.69 -5.90 4.98
C PRO A 61 22.03 -4.70 4.11
N SER A 62 22.16 -4.95 2.81
CA SER A 62 22.30 -3.88 1.82
C SER A 62 21.04 -3.02 1.81
N CYS A 63 21.20 -1.69 1.87
CA CYS A 63 20.08 -0.76 1.75
C CYS A 63 19.33 -0.96 0.43
N ARG A 64 20.05 -1.11 -0.69
CA ARG A 64 19.46 -1.31 -2.02
C ARG A 64 18.56 -2.54 -2.08
N GLU A 65 19.04 -3.67 -1.56
CA GLU A 65 18.28 -4.92 -1.60
C GLU A 65 17.11 -4.90 -0.61
N THR A 66 17.28 -4.23 0.53
CA THR A 66 16.20 -4.04 1.51
C THR A 66 15.09 -3.19 0.91
N ASP A 67 15.41 -2.07 0.26
CA ASP A 67 14.43 -1.22 -0.41
C ASP A 67 13.69 -1.98 -1.51
N GLN A 68 14.41 -2.77 -2.31
CA GLN A 68 13.81 -3.64 -3.33
C GLN A 68 12.83 -4.65 -2.71
N LEU A 69 13.18 -5.26 -1.58
CA LEU A 69 12.31 -6.19 -0.87
C LEU A 69 11.06 -5.50 -0.31
N LEU A 70 11.21 -4.37 0.37
CA LEU A 70 10.08 -3.64 0.96
C LEU A 70 9.09 -3.14 -0.11
N ALA A 71 9.61 -2.69 -1.25
CA ALA A 71 8.81 -2.26 -2.39
C ALA A 71 7.85 -3.36 -2.85
N THR A 72 8.20 -4.65 -2.73
CA THR A 72 7.30 -5.75 -3.13
C THR A 72 5.98 -5.74 -2.36
N GLY A 73 6.00 -5.42 -1.06
CA GLY A 73 4.79 -5.34 -0.24
C GLY A 73 3.89 -4.15 -0.61
N GLU A 74 4.51 -3.03 -0.96
CA GLU A 74 3.81 -1.82 -1.40
C GLU A 74 3.21 -2.01 -2.80
N GLN A 75 3.97 -2.63 -3.73
CA GLN A 75 3.49 -2.97 -5.07
C GLN A 75 2.31 -3.96 -5.03
N ALA A 76 2.38 -4.99 -4.18
CA ALA A 76 1.27 -5.91 -3.98
C ALA A 76 0.01 -5.18 -3.48
N SER A 77 0.18 -4.24 -2.55
CA SER A 77 -0.94 -3.44 -2.01
C SER A 77 -1.55 -2.53 -3.07
N ALA A 78 -0.72 -1.90 -3.91
CA ALA A 78 -1.18 -1.06 -5.01
C ALA A 78 -1.97 -1.86 -6.05
N ALA A 79 -1.48 -3.05 -6.42
CA ALA A 79 -2.17 -3.94 -7.34
C ALA A 79 -3.53 -4.39 -6.80
N LEU A 80 -3.59 -4.78 -5.52
CA LEU A 80 -4.83 -5.23 -4.88
C LEU A 80 -5.85 -4.10 -4.72
N LEU A 81 -5.42 -2.88 -4.38
CA LEU A 81 -6.32 -1.73 -4.37
C LEU A 81 -6.84 -1.41 -5.77
N ALA A 82 -6.00 -1.50 -6.81
CA ALA A 82 -6.43 -1.30 -8.19
C ALA A 82 -7.47 -2.35 -8.62
N MET A 83 -7.31 -3.62 -8.22
CA MET A 83 -8.31 -4.66 -8.45
C MET A 83 -9.62 -4.38 -7.68
N ALA A 84 -9.54 -3.86 -6.45
CA ALA A 84 -10.73 -3.51 -5.67
C ALA A 84 -11.50 -2.30 -6.22
N LEU A 85 -10.88 -1.50 -7.09
CA LEU A 85 -11.49 -0.36 -7.78
C LEU A 85 -12.18 -0.75 -9.11
N GLN A 86 -11.98 -1.98 -9.60
CA GLN A 86 -12.64 -2.49 -10.82
C GLN A 86 -14.12 -2.82 -10.53
#